data_AF-A0A0A9E049-F1
#
_entry.id   AF-A0A0A9E049-F1
#
_cell.length_a   1.000
_cell.length_b   1.000
_cell.length_c   1.000
_cell.angle_alpha   90.00
_cell.angle_beta   90.00
_cell.angle_gamma   90.00
#
_symmetry.space_group_name_H-M   'P 1'
#
loop_
_entity.id
_entity.type
_entity.pdbx_description
1 polymer ?
#
loop_
_entity_poly.entity_id
_entity_poly.type
_entity_poly.pdbx_seq_one_letter_code
_entity_poly.pdbx_strand_id
1 'polypeptide(L)'
;MVAEDKQINRVLEELFAEEGNEMCIRSAEFYLYEQEELSFFDIMVRARERDEIVTGYHLANTDQAIINPEHKSDIRKWSLDDVFVVISKGD
;
A
#
# COMPACT_ATOMS: atom_id res chain seq x y z
N MET A 1 1.09 -4.75 -22.47
CA MET A 1 0.34 -4.98 -21.22
C MET A 1 -0.92 -4.10 -21.04
N VAL A 2 -1.26 -3.20 -21.97
CA VAL A 2 -2.60 -2.58 -22.11
C VAL A 2 -3.43 -3.27 -23.22
N ALA A 3 -2.73 -3.93 -24.15
CA ALA A 3 -3.33 -4.57 -25.32
C ALA A 3 -4.06 -5.90 -25.04
N GLU A 4 -3.90 -6.49 -23.84
CA GLU A 4 -4.40 -7.83 -23.53
C GLU A 4 -5.80 -7.83 -22.91
N ASP A 5 -6.19 -6.77 -22.18
CA ASP A 5 -7.53 -6.62 -21.62
C ASP A 5 -7.96 -5.15 -21.55
N LYS A 6 -9.03 -4.82 -22.27
CA LYS A 6 -9.62 -3.46 -22.28
C LYS A 6 -10.13 -3.04 -20.90
N GLN A 7 -10.39 -3.96 -20.00
CA GLN A 7 -10.83 -3.65 -18.63
C GLN A 7 -9.71 -3.04 -17.79
N ILE A 8 -8.46 -3.46 -18.00
CA ILE A 8 -7.29 -2.91 -17.29
C ILE A 8 -7.08 -1.44 -17.62
N ASN A 9 -7.40 -1.01 -18.85
CA ASN A 9 -7.30 0.40 -19.21
C ASN A 9 -8.18 1.29 -18.33
N ARG A 10 -9.38 0.83 -17.96
CA ARG A 10 -10.27 1.61 -17.10
C ARG A 10 -9.69 1.77 -15.69
N VAL A 11 -9.05 0.72 -15.18
CA VAL A 11 -8.38 0.77 -13.87
C VAL A 11 -7.19 1.74 -13.91
N LEU A 12 -6.39 1.71 -14.97
CA LEU A 12 -5.27 2.63 -15.14
C LEU A 12 -5.75 4.07 -15.37
N GLU A 13 -6.83 4.26 -16.14
CA GLU A 13 -7.45 5.56 -16.37
C GLU A 13 -7.91 6.19 -15.04
N GLU A 14 -8.52 5.42 -14.15
CA GLU A 14 -8.89 5.91 -12.81
C GLU A 14 -7.66 6.26 -11.98
N LEU A 15 -6.66 5.39 -11.90
CA LEU A 15 -5.44 5.61 -11.09
C LEU A 15 -4.58 6.79 -11.55
N PHE A 16 -4.74 7.24 -12.80
CA PHE A 16 -4.05 8.41 -13.36
C PHE A 16 -4.97 9.62 -13.54
N ALA A 17 -6.25 9.51 -13.19
CA ALA A 17 -7.17 10.64 -13.22
C ALA A 17 -6.92 11.58 -12.04
N GLU A 18 -7.26 12.86 -12.22
CA GLU A 18 -7.21 13.86 -11.13
C GLU A 18 -8.30 13.61 -10.08
N GLU A 19 -9.39 12.94 -10.46
CA GLU A 19 -10.51 12.59 -9.58
C GLU A 19 -10.57 11.07 -9.39
N GLY A 20 -10.86 10.62 -8.16
CA GLY A 20 -11.09 9.21 -7.85
C GLY A 20 -10.03 8.62 -6.94
N ASN A 21 -9.69 7.35 -7.15
CA ASN A 21 -8.63 6.69 -6.40
C ASN A 21 -7.28 6.89 -7.09
N GLU A 22 -6.26 7.19 -6.30
CA GLU A 22 -4.88 7.30 -6.75
C GLU A 22 -3.96 6.41 -5.91
N MET A 23 -2.74 6.18 -6.42
CA MET A 23 -1.72 5.45 -5.70
C MET A 23 -0.86 6.42 -4.89
N CYS A 24 -0.83 6.25 -3.57
CA CYS A 24 -0.14 7.14 -2.64
C CYS A 24 0.91 6.39 -1.82
N ILE A 25 1.88 7.13 -1.31
CA ILE A 25 2.82 6.67 -0.28
C ILE A 25 2.37 7.24 1.07
N ARG A 26 2.28 6.40 2.09
CA ARG A 26 1.86 6.75 3.45
C ARG A 26 2.92 6.36 4.47
N SER A 27 3.16 7.24 5.44
CA SER A 27 4.07 6.96 6.56
C SER A 27 3.58 5.75 7.37
N ALA A 28 4.49 4.92 7.87
CA ALA A 28 4.14 3.81 8.76
C ALA A 28 3.37 4.24 10.01
N GLU A 29 3.60 5.46 10.50
CA GLU A 29 2.93 6.05 11.67
C GLU A 29 1.40 6.08 11.57
N PHE A 30 0.84 6.03 10.35
CA PHE A 30 -0.61 5.94 10.16
C PHE A 30 -1.20 4.58 10.53
N TYR A 31 -0.38 3.53 10.56
CA TYR A 31 -0.86 2.15 10.70
C TYR A 31 -0.22 1.41 11.87
N LEU A 32 0.90 1.88 12.43
CA LEU A 32 1.59 1.17 13.50
C LEU A 32 2.29 2.12 14.47
N TYR A 33 2.52 1.62 15.68
CA TYR A 33 3.33 2.26 16.70
C TYR A 33 4.75 1.70 16.71
N GLU A 34 5.69 2.46 17.27
CA GLU A 34 7.08 2.03 17.39
C GLU A 34 7.18 0.67 18.12
N GLN A 35 8.01 -0.21 17.58
CA GLN A 35 8.28 -1.56 18.12
C GLN A 35 7.10 -2.56 18.04
N GLU A 36 5.99 -2.23 17.37
CA GLU A 36 4.96 -3.23 17.07
C GLU A 36 5.48 -4.31 16.11
N GLU A 37 5.03 -5.54 16.36
CA GLU A 37 5.25 -6.69 15.50
C GLU A 37 3.93 -7.10 14.87
N LEU A 38 3.79 -6.85 13.57
CA LEU A 38 2.54 -6.99 12.83
C LEU A 38 2.79 -7.71 11.52
N SER A 39 1.81 -8.48 11.07
CA SER A 39 1.79 -9.01 9.72
C SER A 39 1.36 -7.94 8.73
N PHE A 40 1.62 -8.15 7.43
CA PHE A 40 1.11 -7.26 6.40
C PHE A 40 -0.43 -7.24 6.36
N PHE A 41 -1.10 -8.36 6.71
CA PHE A 41 -2.55 -8.38 6.84
C PHE A 41 -3.07 -7.50 7.98
N ASP A 42 -2.36 -7.42 9.10
CA ASP A 42 -2.76 -6.52 10.20
C ASP A 42 -2.71 -5.06 9.76
N ILE A 43 -1.66 -4.68 9.02
CA ILE A 43 -1.55 -3.35 8.40
C ILE A 43 -2.70 -3.11 7.41
N MET A 44 -3.04 -4.10 6.56
CA MET A 44 -4.18 -4.00 5.65
C MET A 44 -5.48 -3.74 6.41
N VAL A 45 -5.74 -4.44 7.52
CA VAL A 45 -6.95 -4.25 8.34
C VAL A 45 -7.01 -2.83 8.89
N ARG A 46 -5.91 -2.31 9.44
CA ARG A 46 -5.86 -0.94 9.97
C ARG A 46 -6.03 0.11 8.87
N ALA A 47 -5.45 -0.10 7.70
CA ALA A 47 -5.64 0.79 6.56
C ALA A 47 -7.10 0.84 6.07
N ARG A 48 -7.84 -0.28 6.18
CA ARG A 48 -9.28 -0.31 5.85
C ARG A 48 -10.11 0.58 6.78
N GLU A 49 -9.69 0.81 8.02
CA GLU A 49 -10.35 1.76 8.93
C GLU A 49 -10.26 3.21 8.43
N ARG A 50 -9.35 3.47 7.48
CA ARG A 50 -9.11 4.77 6.84
C ARG A 50 -9.58 4.81 5.38
N ASP A 51 -10.36 3.81 4.94
CA ASP A 51 -10.79 3.63 3.55
C ASP A 51 -9.65 3.46 2.53
N GLU A 52 -8.48 2.99 2.97
CA GLU A 52 -7.30 2.77 2.12
C GLU A 52 -7.10 1.29 1.79
N ILE A 53 -6.49 1.00 0.65
CA ILE A 53 -6.09 -0.36 0.25
C ILE A 53 -4.57 -0.41 0.18
N VAL A 54 -3.94 -1.01 1.19
CA VAL A 54 -2.49 -1.24 1.16
C VAL A 54 -2.17 -2.32 0.14
N THR A 55 -1.33 -1.98 -0.85
CA THR A 55 -0.91 -2.87 -1.93
C THR A 55 0.54 -3.34 -1.77
N GLY A 56 1.35 -2.61 -1.00
CA GLY A 56 2.76 -2.92 -0.78
C GLY A 56 3.41 -2.02 0.26
N TYR A 57 4.73 -2.08 0.35
CA TYR A 57 5.54 -1.26 1.24
C TYR A 57 6.94 -1.04 0.68
N HIS A 58 7.64 -0.05 1.21
CA HIS A 58 9.05 0.21 0.97
C HIS A 58 9.77 0.30 2.31
N LEU A 59 10.78 -0.55 2.51
CA LEU A 59 11.56 -0.55 3.74
C LEU A 59 12.62 0.55 3.65
N ALA A 60 12.86 1.25 4.75
CA ALA A 60 13.78 2.39 4.80
C ALA A 60 15.19 2.07 4.24
N ASN A 61 15.64 0.81 4.37
CA ASN A 61 16.97 0.34 3.99
C ASN A 61 17.01 -0.45 2.68
N THR A 62 15.99 -0.31 1.83
CA THR A 62 15.92 -1.01 0.53
C THR A 62 15.77 -0.01 -0.61
N ASP A 63 16.21 -0.39 -1.81
CA ASP A 63 16.13 0.48 -2.99
C ASP A 63 14.79 0.37 -3.75
N GLN A 64 13.97 -0.63 -3.44
CA GLN A 64 12.77 -0.97 -4.21
C GLN A 64 11.58 -1.25 -3.32
N ALA A 65 10.42 -0.75 -3.74
CA ALA A 65 9.14 -1.08 -3.11
C ALA A 65 8.75 -2.52 -3.43
N ILE A 66 8.19 -3.21 -2.44
CA ILE A 66 7.64 -4.56 -2.56
C ILE A 66 6.13 -4.43 -2.71
N ILE A 67 5.65 -4.62 -3.94
CA ILE A 67 4.22 -4.66 -4.24
C ILE A 67 3.72 -6.10 -4.14
N ASN A 68 2.57 -6.29 -3.49
CA ASN A 68 1.94 -7.59 -3.27
C ASN A 68 2.90 -8.62 -2.63
N PRO A 69 3.40 -8.38 -1.40
CA PRO A 69 4.36 -9.26 -0.74
C PRO A 69 3.85 -10.70 -0.63
N GLU A 70 4.72 -11.70 -0.85
CA GLU A 70 4.32 -13.12 -0.88
C GLU A 70 3.82 -13.62 0.49
N HIS A 71 4.57 -13.32 1.56
CA HIS A 71 4.31 -13.81 2.91
C HIS A 71 3.53 -12.81 3.76
N LYS A 72 2.25 -12.60 3.45
CA LYS A 72 1.42 -11.54 4.09
C LYS A 72 1.09 -11.77 5.56
N SER A 73 1.11 -13.03 6.00
CA SER A 73 0.77 -13.43 7.37
C SER A 73 1.97 -13.47 8.31
N ASP A 74 3.19 -13.36 7.78
CA ASP A 74 4.40 -13.44 8.61
C ASP A 74 4.52 -12.17 9.46
N ILE A 75 4.69 -12.38 10.75
CA ILE A 75 4.91 -11.29 11.70
C ILE A 75 6.26 -10.65 11.42
N ARG A 76 6.27 -9.32 11.29
CA ARG A 76 7.46 -8.52 11.07
C ARG A 76 7.50 -7.36 12.05
N LYS A 77 8.70 -7.02 12.48
CA LYS A 77 8.98 -5.75 13.13
C LYS A 77 9.16 -4.64 12.09
N TRP A 78 8.31 -3.63 12.15
CA TRP A 78 8.35 -2.48 11.23
C TRP A 78 9.09 -1.30 11.86
N SER A 79 9.67 -0.45 11.01
CA SER A 79 10.19 0.86 11.41
C SER A 79 9.16 1.95 11.13
N LEU A 80 9.20 3.05 11.90
CA LEU A 80 8.44 4.26 11.55
C LEU A 80 9.00 4.96 10.30
N ASP A 81 10.26 4.67 9.95
CA ASP A 81 10.88 5.14 8.70
C ASP A 81 10.41 4.35 7.47
N ASP A 82 9.71 3.22 7.66
CA ASP A 82 9.12 2.48 6.55
C ASP A 82 7.89 3.23 6.01
N VAL A 83 7.55 2.98 4.74
CA VAL A 83 6.36 3.57 4.12
C VAL A 83 5.52 2.49 3.45
N PHE A 84 4.21 2.72 3.40
CA PHE A 84 3.26 1.82 2.75
C PHE A 84 2.74 2.42 1.45
N VAL A 85 2.60 1.56 0.44
CA VAL A 85 2.00 1.91 -0.85
C VAL A 85 0.52 1.57 -0.75
N VAL A 86 -0.33 2.58 -0.93
CA VAL A 86 -1.78 2.43 -0.81
C VAL A 86 -2.49 2.94 -2.05
N ILE A 87 -3.68 2.41 -2.29
CA ILE A 87 -4.68 3.04 -3.14
C ILE A 87 -5.68 3.71 -2.21
N SER A 88 -5.89 5.01 -2.39
CA SER A 88 -6.83 5.81 -1.61
C SER A 88 -7.51 6.83 -2.49
N LYS A 89 -8.65 7.34 -2.05
CA LYS A 89 -9.28 8.47 -2.73
C LYS A 89 -8.33 9.68 -2.67
N GLY A 90 -8.15 10.37 -3.79
CA GLY A 90 -7.42 11.64 -3.85
C GLY A 90 -8.09 12.68 -2.94
N ASP A 91 -7.27 13.54 -2.34
CA ASP A 91 -7.73 14.64 -1.47
C ASP A 91 -8.51 15.72 -2.23
#